data_AF-M4BTR6-F1
#
_entry.id   AF-M4BTR6-F1
#
_cell.length_a   1.000
_cell.length_b   1.000
_cell.length_c   1.000
_cell.angle_alpha   90.00
_cell.angle_beta   90.00
_cell.angle_gamma   90.00
#
_symmetry.space_group_name_H-M   'P 1'
#
loop_
_entity.id
_entity.type
_entity.pdbx_description
1 polymer ?
#
loop_
_entity_poly.entity_id
_entity_poly.type
_entity_poly.pdbx_seq_one_letter_code
_entity_poly.pdbx_strand_id
1 'polypeptide(L)'
;MTPTVTSMRLKHFYEGIELGDDAVLATIEYPSAHDPFRSLNIKWVKGYQPPMIRSIVNDRDFVYMEATGFTRLSDGEMVSYHLVHSVDLPQTPKVGNNIRGTMSICGVYRQRNYSSVDLYSQAKLSFGGRLPRSFAVKCTSIALLSARQRVYCARLKKLAWLLRLSDTNVIRANHNCIGCGRKPGIFVADIRSCSLCRHALCLSCRLKIELGFVGPTGYLIKRKLWCCKHCWDKAVRTSSRVVAMEEYGDTSRVESSRWSSYSISSLHYPDRDAAMFGNW
;
A
#
# COMPACT_ATOMS: atom_id res chain seq x y z
N MET A 1 -1.06 2.35 5.83
CA MET A 1 -2.27 1.64 6.30
C MET A 1 -2.63 0.59 5.29
N THR A 2 -2.70 -0.66 5.74
CA THR A 2 -2.91 -1.81 4.85
C THR A 2 -3.81 -2.87 5.50
N PRO A 3 -5.06 -2.53 5.86
CA PRO A 3 -5.99 -3.45 6.53
C PRO A 3 -6.59 -4.50 5.59
N THR A 4 -6.30 -4.43 4.29
CA THR A 4 -6.79 -5.36 3.27
C THR A 4 -5.64 -5.88 2.42
N VAL A 5 -5.80 -7.06 1.82
CA VAL A 5 -4.84 -7.63 0.87
C VAL A 5 -4.57 -6.66 -0.29
N THR A 6 -5.61 -6.03 -0.82
CA THR A 6 -5.53 -4.99 -1.86
C THR A 6 -4.58 -3.85 -1.47
N SER A 7 -4.80 -3.25 -0.29
CA SER A 7 -3.97 -2.14 0.19
C SER A 7 -2.53 -2.60 0.50
N MET A 8 -2.37 -3.82 0.99
CA MET A 8 -1.08 -4.46 1.23
C MET A 8 -0.28 -4.66 -0.06
N ARG A 9 -0.89 -5.18 -1.13
CA ARG A 9 -0.24 -5.34 -2.45
C ARG A 9 0.18 -4.00 -3.04
N LEU A 10 -0.68 -2.99 -2.96
CA LEU A 10 -0.36 -1.63 -3.42
C LEU A 10 0.83 -1.03 -2.66
N LYS A 11 0.89 -1.23 -1.33
CA LYS A 11 2.03 -0.78 -0.52
C LYS A 11 3.33 -1.43 -0.99
N HIS A 12 3.38 -2.76 -1.10
CA HIS A 12 4.59 -3.48 -1.51
C HIS A 12 5.03 -3.12 -2.93
N PHE A 13 4.07 -2.92 -3.84
CA PHE A 13 4.36 -2.42 -5.20
C PHE A 13 5.12 -1.09 -5.18
N TYR A 14 4.65 -0.11 -4.42
CA TYR A 14 5.32 1.19 -4.34
C TYR A 14 6.63 1.15 -3.55
N GLU A 15 6.75 0.22 -2.61
CA GLU A 15 7.99 -0.05 -1.86
C GLU A 15 9.03 -0.83 -2.70
N GLY A 16 8.65 -1.35 -3.87
CA GLY A 16 9.52 -2.18 -4.72
C GLY A 16 9.82 -3.55 -4.12
N ILE A 17 8.93 -4.06 -3.27
CA ILE A 17 9.04 -5.37 -2.63
C ILE A 17 8.20 -6.36 -3.43
N GLU A 18 8.84 -7.42 -3.90
CA GLU A 18 8.18 -8.53 -4.56
C GLU A 18 7.83 -9.62 -3.55
N LEU A 19 6.56 -10.00 -3.53
CA LEU A 19 6.05 -11.10 -2.73
C LEU A 19 5.65 -12.25 -3.65
N GLY A 20 5.90 -13.48 -3.21
CA GLY A 20 5.41 -14.68 -3.88
C GLY A 20 3.93 -14.93 -3.59
N ASP A 21 3.47 -14.56 -2.39
CA ASP A 21 2.08 -14.66 -1.94
C ASP A 21 1.86 -13.81 -0.68
N ASP A 22 0.61 -13.45 -0.38
CA ASP A 22 0.26 -12.56 0.72
C ASP A 22 -1.17 -12.70 1.21
N ALA A 23 -1.36 -12.56 2.52
CA ALA A 23 -2.67 -12.54 3.16
C ALA A 23 -2.70 -11.58 4.36
N VAL A 24 -3.85 -10.94 4.56
CA VAL A 24 -4.21 -10.28 5.83
C VAL A 24 -5.05 -11.28 6.61
N LEU A 25 -4.48 -11.82 7.69
CA LEU A 25 -5.10 -12.88 8.48
C LEU A 25 -6.16 -12.34 9.44
N ALA A 26 -5.88 -11.18 10.05
CA ALA A 26 -6.82 -10.48 10.90
C ALA A 26 -6.49 -8.98 10.94
N THR A 27 -7.51 -8.16 11.15
CA THR A 27 -7.34 -6.74 11.50
C THR A 27 -7.94 -6.54 12.87
N ILE A 28 -7.08 -6.28 13.86
CA ILE A 28 -7.45 -6.10 15.27
C ILE A 28 -7.93 -4.66 15.48
N GLU A 29 -7.24 -3.69 14.88
CA GLU A 29 -7.61 -2.29 14.94
C GLU A 29 -7.70 -1.73 13.52
N TYR A 30 -8.90 -1.28 13.14
CA TYR A 30 -9.18 -0.70 11.84
C TYR A 30 -8.91 0.81 11.83
N PRO A 31 -8.37 1.37 10.73
CA PRO A 31 -8.36 2.81 10.52
C PRO A 31 -9.79 3.36 10.51
N SER A 32 -9.97 4.57 11.02
CA SER A 32 -11.28 5.26 11.02
C SER A 32 -11.15 6.67 10.46
N ALA A 33 -12.27 7.35 10.20
CA ALA A 33 -12.24 8.76 9.82
C ALA A 33 -11.63 9.66 10.93
N HIS A 34 -11.70 9.27 12.20
CA HIS A 34 -11.13 10.03 13.31
C HIS A 34 -9.62 9.78 13.45
N ASP A 35 -9.22 8.51 13.36
CA ASP A 35 -7.83 8.07 13.39
C ASP A 35 -7.48 7.24 12.15
N PRO A 36 -7.25 7.90 11.00
CA PRO A 36 -7.09 7.21 9.71
C PRO A 36 -5.71 6.58 9.53
N PHE A 37 -4.79 6.79 10.47
CA PHE A 37 -3.43 6.27 10.42
C PHE A 37 -3.13 5.24 11.49
N ARG A 38 -4.11 4.92 12.34
CA ARG A 38 -4.00 3.87 13.33
C ARG A 38 -4.53 2.56 12.80
N SER A 39 -3.71 1.51 12.90
CA SER A 39 -4.14 0.14 12.60
C SER A 39 -3.25 -0.88 13.25
N LEU A 40 -3.83 -2.05 13.49
CA LEU A 40 -3.14 -3.23 13.99
C LEU A 40 -3.64 -4.44 13.22
N ASN A 41 -2.73 -5.14 12.54
CA ASN A 41 -3.07 -6.22 11.62
C ASN A 41 -2.17 -7.42 11.87
N ILE A 42 -2.70 -8.64 11.71
CA ILE A 42 -1.92 -9.87 11.61
C ILE A 42 -1.87 -10.27 10.13
N LYS A 43 -0.67 -10.55 9.65
CA LYS A 43 -0.40 -10.78 8.22
C LYS A 43 0.48 -11.98 8.01
N TRP A 44 0.32 -12.56 6.85
CA TRP A 44 1.21 -13.58 6.33
C TRP A 44 1.76 -13.12 4.97
N VAL A 45 3.06 -13.33 4.75
CA VAL A 45 3.70 -13.12 3.46
C VAL A 45 4.62 -14.26 3.13
N LYS A 46 4.68 -14.61 1.85
CA LYS A 46 5.72 -15.45 1.28
C LYS A 46 6.66 -14.57 0.46
N GLY A 47 7.95 -14.61 0.79
CA GLY A 47 8.96 -13.87 0.04
C GLY A 47 9.03 -14.35 -1.40
N TYR A 48 9.19 -13.43 -2.36
CA TYR A 48 9.41 -13.84 -3.74
C TYR A 48 10.78 -14.52 -3.88
N GLN A 49 10.79 -15.64 -4.61
CA GLN A 49 12.02 -16.32 -4.99
C GLN A 49 12.14 -16.47 -6.51
N PRO A 50 13.27 -16.05 -7.12
CA PRO A 50 13.55 -16.24 -8.53
C PRO A 50 13.48 -17.73 -8.92
N PRO A 51 12.90 -18.08 -10.08
CA PRO A 51 12.77 -19.47 -10.53
C PRO A 51 14.09 -20.25 -10.52
N MET A 52 15.19 -19.59 -10.87
CA MET A 52 16.54 -20.19 -10.97
C MET A 52 17.03 -20.85 -9.68
N ILE A 53 16.57 -20.41 -8.51
CA ILE A 53 17.03 -20.93 -7.21
C ILE A 53 15.97 -21.76 -6.46
N ARG A 54 14.76 -21.93 -7.03
CA ARG A 54 13.64 -22.66 -6.40
C ARG A 54 13.93 -24.13 -6.11
N SER A 55 14.80 -24.79 -6.87
CA SER A 55 15.21 -26.18 -6.63
C SER A 55 16.26 -26.33 -5.52
N ILE A 56 16.92 -25.23 -5.12
CA ILE A 56 18.06 -25.26 -4.20
C ILE A 56 17.67 -24.69 -2.82
N VAL A 57 16.71 -23.77 -2.81
CA VAL A 57 16.38 -22.90 -1.68
C VAL A 57 14.87 -22.98 -1.46
N ASN A 58 14.41 -23.45 -0.30
CA ASN A 58 12.97 -23.49 0.00
C ASN A 58 12.38 -22.07 0.10
N ASP A 59 11.10 -21.90 -0.22
CA ASP A 59 10.44 -20.61 -0.02
C ASP A 59 10.44 -20.20 1.46
N ARG A 60 10.42 -18.89 1.72
CA ARG A 60 10.34 -18.34 3.09
C ARG A 60 9.01 -17.65 3.29
N ASP A 61 8.38 -17.93 4.42
CA ASP A 61 7.17 -17.24 4.86
C ASP A 61 7.35 -16.57 6.22
N PHE A 62 6.52 -15.58 6.49
CA PHE A 62 6.52 -14.83 7.74
C PHE A 62 5.08 -14.58 8.18
N VAL A 63 4.80 -14.87 9.44
CA VAL A 63 3.59 -14.41 10.14
C VAL A 63 4.00 -13.29 11.08
N TYR A 64 3.29 -12.16 11.01
CA TYR A 64 3.64 -10.99 11.81
C TYR A 64 2.46 -10.09 12.12
N MET A 65 2.58 -9.38 13.22
CA MET A 65 1.75 -8.23 13.56
C MET A 65 2.36 -6.97 12.96
N GLU A 66 1.53 -6.13 12.34
CA GLU A 66 1.88 -4.82 11.81
C GLU A 66 1.04 -3.74 12.47
N ALA A 67 1.71 -2.84 13.19
CA ALA A 67 1.12 -1.68 13.83
C ALA A 67 1.58 -0.39 13.14
N THR A 68 0.66 0.55 12.96
CA THR A 68 0.95 1.91 12.50
C THR A 68 0.13 2.91 13.29
N GLY A 69 0.65 4.12 13.44
CA GLY A 69 -0.06 5.19 14.14
C GLY A 69 0.85 6.38 14.39
N PHE A 70 0.36 7.29 15.23
CA PHE A 70 1.13 8.40 15.76
C PHE A 70 1.27 8.24 17.27
N THR A 71 2.40 8.70 17.79
CA THR A 71 2.65 8.78 19.23
C THR A 71 3.33 10.10 19.57
N ARG A 72 3.25 10.49 20.83
CA ARG A 72 3.96 11.65 21.36
C ARG A 72 5.21 11.17 22.10
N LEU A 73 6.34 11.76 21.78
CA LEU A 73 7.59 11.58 22.50
C LEU A 73 7.53 12.32 23.85
N SER A 74 8.51 12.07 24.72
CA SER A 74 8.60 12.69 26.05
C SER A 74 8.73 14.22 26.01
N ASP A 75 9.27 14.76 24.91
CA ASP A 75 9.35 16.20 24.65
C ASP A 75 8.05 16.80 24.07
N GLY A 76 7.01 15.99 23.91
CA GLY A 76 5.71 16.37 23.35
C GLY A 76 5.64 16.33 21.82
N GLU A 77 6.76 16.06 21.13
CA GLU A 77 6.79 15.97 19.68
C GLU A 77 5.98 14.77 19.18
N MET A 78 5.20 14.98 18.12
CA MET A 78 4.42 13.92 17.50
C MET A 78 5.20 13.26 16.37
N VAL A 79 5.36 11.94 16.45
CA VAL A 79 6.01 11.11 15.44
C VAL A 79 5.08 10.01 14.97
N SER A 80 5.23 9.54 13.73
CA SER A 80 4.53 8.34 13.29
C SER A 80 5.40 7.11 13.45
N TYR A 81 4.78 5.99 13.79
CA TYR A 81 5.46 4.71 13.93
C TYR A 81 4.95 3.69 12.92
N HIS A 82 5.83 2.75 12.59
CA HIS A 82 5.52 1.52 11.89
C HIS A 82 6.29 0.40 12.57
N LEU A 83 5.56 -0.49 13.20
CA LEU A 83 6.12 -1.63 13.91
C LEU A 83 5.69 -2.89 13.19
N VAL A 84 6.63 -3.78 12.98
CA VAL A 84 6.39 -5.13 12.49
C VAL A 84 7.06 -6.09 13.45
N HIS A 85 6.35 -7.10 13.91
CA HIS A 85 6.91 -8.10 14.79
C HIS A 85 6.29 -9.46 14.50
N SER A 86 7.13 -10.47 14.29
CA SER A 86 6.66 -11.83 14.07
C SER A 86 5.91 -12.35 15.29
N VAL A 87 4.84 -13.09 15.03
CA VAL A 87 4.03 -13.74 16.05
C VAL A 87 3.92 -15.21 15.72
N ASP A 88 3.87 -16.04 16.76
CA ASP A 88 3.59 -17.46 16.65
C ASP A 88 2.18 -17.71 17.16
N LEU A 89 1.33 -18.22 16.27
CA LEU A 89 -0.08 -18.44 16.52
C LEU A 89 -0.44 -19.88 16.10
N PRO A 90 -1.12 -20.67 16.95
CA PRO A 90 -1.52 -22.03 16.61
C PRO A 90 -2.33 -22.11 15.30
N GLN A 91 -3.07 -21.05 14.97
CA GLN A 91 -3.90 -20.94 13.76
C GLN A 91 -3.07 -20.68 12.48
N THR A 92 -1.74 -20.53 12.59
CA THR A 92 -0.86 -20.20 11.47
C THR A 92 0.22 -21.27 11.24
N PRO A 93 -0.20 -22.54 11.01
CA PRO A 93 0.75 -23.62 10.77
C PRO A 93 1.61 -23.32 9.55
N LYS A 94 2.72 -24.03 9.44
CA LYS A 94 3.62 -23.92 8.30
C LYS A 94 2.88 -24.31 7.01
N VAL A 95 2.98 -23.47 5.99
CA VAL A 95 2.36 -23.71 4.68
C VAL A 95 3.34 -24.49 3.79
N GLY A 96 2.99 -25.74 3.47
CA GLY A 96 3.80 -26.62 2.62
C GLY A 96 5.26 -26.75 3.11
N ASN A 97 6.22 -26.61 2.18
CA ASN A 97 7.65 -26.73 2.48
C ASN A 97 8.31 -25.41 2.90
N ASN A 98 7.55 -24.34 3.13
CA ASN A 98 8.08 -23.02 3.45
C ASN A 98 8.93 -23.05 4.75
N ILE A 99 10.02 -22.31 4.78
CA ILE A 99 10.81 -22.09 5.99
C ILE A 99 10.26 -20.83 6.67
N ARG A 100 9.69 -21.00 7.86
CA ARG A 100 9.18 -19.89 8.68
C ARG A 100 10.34 -19.04 9.17
N GLY A 101 10.38 -17.79 8.72
CA GLY A 101 11.26 -16.77 9.24
C GLY A 101 10.59 -15.95 10.35
N THR A 102 11.41 -15.21 11.08
CA THR A 102 10.96 -14.20 12.04
C THR A 102 11.54 -12.83 11.69
N MET A 103 10.78 -11.78 11.98
CA MET A 103 11.24 -10.41 11.80
C MET A 103 10.77 -9.50 12.93
N SER A 104 11.58 -8.48 13.23
CA SER A 104 11.18 -7.34 14.04
C SER A 104 11.70 -6.08 13.38
N ILE A 105 10.81 -5.19 12.97
CA ILE A 105 11.12 -3.93 12.29
C ILE A 105 10.48 -2.79 13.06
N CYS A 106 11.25 -1.74 13.29
CA CYS A 106 10.78 -0.48 13.83
C CYS A 106 11.11 0.61 12.83
N GLY A 107 10.12 1.43 12.50
CA GLY A 107 10.27 2.65 11.73
C GLY A 107 9.61 3.81 12.47
N VAL A 108 10.35 4.88 12.72
CA VAL A 108 9.85 6.11 13.31
C VAL A 108 10.10 7.25 12.33
N TYR A 109 9.05 8.02 12.05
CA TYR A 109 9.08 9.10 11.08
C TYR A 109 8.75 10.41 11.78
N ARG A 110 9.69 11.35 11.71
CA ARG A 110 9.60 12.68 12.30
C ARG A 110 9.43 13.72 11.19
N GLN A 111 8.33 14.45 11.20
CA GLN A 111 8.11 15.50 10.20
C GLN A 111 8.99 16.71 10.51
N ARG A 112 9.83 17.14 9.56
CA ARG A 112 10.65 18.35 9.70
C ARG A 112 9.98 19.58 9.09
N ASN A 113 9.36 19.40 7.93
CA ASN A 113 8.57 20.44 7.26
C ASN A 113 7.54 19.78 6.33
N TYR A 114 6.93 20.55 5.43
CA TYR A 114 5.88 20.04 4.54
C TYR A 114 6.40 19.03 3.49
N SER A 115 7.71 19.01 3.19
CA SER A 115 8.30 18.24 2.10
C SER A 115 9.31 17.18 2.55
N SER A 116 9.74 17.22 3.81
CA SER A 116 10.78 16.35 4.36
C SER A 116 10.38 15.72 5.71
N VAL A 117 10.85 14.49 5.87
CA VAL A 117 10.59 13.62 7.02
C VAL A 117 11.90 12.91 7.33
N ASP A 118 12.32 12.96 8.59
CA ASP A 118 13.42 12.15 9.09
C ASP A 118 12.92 10.74 9.38
N LEU A 119 13.74 9.75 9.06
CA LEU A 119 13.43 8.35 9.23
C LEU A 119 14.49 7.69 10.12
N TYR A 120 14.05 7.15 11.25
CA TYR A 120 14.79 6.15 12.00
C TYR A 120 14.21 4.78 11.65
N SER A 121 15.05 3.82 11.26
CA SER A 121 14.61 2.44 11.04
C SER A 121 15.62 1.42 11.54
N GLN A 122 15.12 0.36 12.15
CA GLN A 122 15.88 -0.78 12.62
C GLN A 122 15.14 -2.06 12.25
N ALA A 123 15.87 -3.09 11.85
CA ALA A 123 15.30 -4.38 11.47
C ALA A 123 16.19 -5.52 11.99
N LYS A 124 15.55 -6.55 12.54
CA LYS A 124 16.15 -7.84 12.89
C LYS A 124 15.38 -8.91 12.13
N LEU A 125 16.05 -9.64 11.24
CA LEU A 125 15.43 -10.70 10.44
C LEU A 125 16.18 -12.02 10.65
N SER A 126 15.43 -13.08 10.92
CA SER A 126 15.90 -14.47 10.87
C SER A 126 15.13 -15.19 9.79
N PHE A 127 15.81 -15.65 8.75
CA PHE A 127 15.16 -16.28 7.59
C PHE A 127 14.95 -17.78 7.75
N GLY A 128 15.43 -18.36 8.86
CA GLY A 128 15.39 -19.80 9.12
C GLY A 128 16.19 -20.65 8.11
N GLY A 129 16.51 -21.87 8.53
CA GLY A 129 17.19 -22.86 7.69
C GLY A 129 18.50 -22.38 7.05
N ARG A 130 18.90 -23.02 5.94
CA ARG A 130 20.14 -22.68 5.23
C ARG A 130 19.88 -21.54 4.25
N LEU A 131 20.48 -20.38 4.52
CA LEU A 131 20.48 -19.21 3.62
C LEU A 131 21.86 -18.57 3.62
N PRO A 132 22.46 -18.25 2.46
CA PRO A 132 23.73 -17.55 2.42
C PRO A 132 23.66 -16.22 3.16
N ARG A 133 24.64 -15.95 4.02
CA ARG A 133 24.68 -14.72 4.83
C ARG A 133 24.62 -13.45 3.98
N SER A 134 25.31 -13.44 2.85
CA SER A 134 25.28 -12.31 1.89
C SER A 134 23.87 -12.03 1.37
N PHE A 135 23.09 -13.08 1.10
CA PHE A 135 21.70 -12.96 0.66
C PHE A 135 20.80 -12.44 1.79
N ALA A 136 20.93 -12.99 3.00
CA ALA A 136 20.20 -12.52 4.18
C ALA A 136 20.46 -11.03 4.48
N VAL A 137 21.72 -10.61 4.40
CA VAL A 137 22.12 -9.20 4.55
C VAL A 137 21.48 -8.34 3.45
N LYS A 138 21.57 -8.76 2.18
CA LYS A 138 20.95 -8.05 1.06
C LYS A 138 19.44 -7.86 1.26
N CYS A 139 18.71 -8.92 1.61
CA CYS A 139 17.27 -8.84 1.87
C CYS A 139 16.94 -7.90 3.03
N THR A 140 17.71 -7.97 4.11
CA THR A 140 17.56 -7.08 5.28
C THR A 140 17.79 -5.62 4.90
N SER A 141 18.83 -5.33 4.10
CA SER A 141 19.12 -3.98 3.61
C SER A 141 18.02 -3.44 2.70
N ILE A 142 17.44 -4.27 1.82
CA ILE A 142 16.30 -3.88 0.98
C ILE A 142 15.08 -3.55 1.85
N ALA A 143 14.78 -4.37 2.85
CA ALA A 143 13.67 -4.14 3.78
C ALA A 143 13.84 -2.85 4.59
N LEU A 144 15.06 -2.51 5.02
CA LEU A 144 15.35 -1.24 5.69
C LEU A 144 15.20 -0.04 4.75
N LEU A 145 15.76 -0.13 3.54
CA LEU A 145 15.73 0.96 2.57
C LEU A 145 14.33 1.23 2.01
N SER A 146 13.43 0.23 1.98
CA SER A 146 12.06 0.40 1.48
C SER A 146 11.24 1.38 2.33
N ALA A 147 11.58 1.52 3.62
CA ALA A 147 10.92 2.46 4.54
C ALA A 147 10.93 3.92 4.02
N ARG A 148 11.95 4.31 3.25
CA ARG A 148 12.04 5.65 2.63
C ARG A 148 10.95 5.90 1.58
N GLN A 149 10.44 4.84 0.95
CA GLN A 149 9.46 4.95 -0.13
C GLN A 149 8.10 5.42 0.37
N ARG A 150 7.82 5.39 1.67
CA ARG A 150 6.53 5.83 2.22
C ARG A 150 6.13 7.24 1.85
N VAL A 151 7.08 8.17 1.81
CA VAL A 151 6.80 9.55 1.39
C VAL A 151 6.34 9.56 -0.06
N TYR A 152 6.99 8.79 -0.92
CA TYR A 152 6.60 8.65 -2.32
C TYR A 152 5.23 7.94 -2.46
N CYS A 153 4.99 6.85 -1.73
CA CYS A 153 3.70 6.17 -1.67
C CYS A 153 2.56 7.13 -1.27
N ALA A 154 2.80 7.98 -0.26
CA ALA A 154 1.84 8.98 0.17
C ALA A 154 1.53 10.00 -0.93
N ARG A 155 2.54 10.49 -1.66
CA ARG A 155 2.35 11.40 -2.80
C ARG A 155 1.52 10.74 -3.91
N LEU A 156 1.79 9.47 -4.22
CA LEU A 156 1.01 8.71 -5.20
C LEU A 156 -0.44 8.46 -4.75
N LYS A 157 -0.66 8.16 -3.47
CA LYS A 157 -2.03 8.06 -2.92
C LYS A 157 -2.80 9.37 -3.05
N LYS A 158 -2.19 10.52 -2.69
CA LYS A 158 -2.80 11.84 -2.84
C LYS A 158 -3.13 12.15 -4.29
N LEU A 159 -2.24 11.82 -5.22
CA LEU A 159 -2.50 11.96 -6.64
C LEU A 159 -3.65 11.06 -7.11
N ALA A 160 -3.66 9.80 -6.69
CA ALA A 160 -4.73 8.85 -7.03
C ALA A 160 -6.09 9.33 -6.50
N TRP A 161 -6.14 9.93 -5.32
CA TRP A 161 -7.35 10.56 -4.78
C TRP A 161 -7.78 11.77 -5.61
N LEU A 162 -6.86 12.69 -5.94
CA LEU A 162 -7.16 13.84 -6.81
C LEU A 162 -7.69 13.41 -8.19
N LEU A 163 -7.16 12.31 -8.76
CA LEU A 163 -7.62 11.75 -10.03
C LEU A 163 -9.03 11.16 -9.95
N ARG A 164 -9.47 10.68 -8.77
CA ARG A 164 -10.85 10.22 -8.56
C ARG A 164 -11.82 11.39 -8.49
N LEU A 165 -11.38 12.50 -7.90
CA LEU A 165 -12.19 13.72 -7.79
C LEU A 165 -12.22 14.56 -9.08
N SER A 166 -11.28 14.36 -10.01
CA SER A 166 -11.25 15.15 -11.23
C SER A 166 -12.37 14.73 -12.17
N ASP A 167 -13.33 15.63 -12.39
CA ASP A 167 -14.39 15.45 -13.39
C ASP A 167 -13.81 15.28 -14.80
N THR A 168 -14.42 14.38 -15.57
CA THR A 168 -14.09 14.16 -16.99
C THR A 168 -14.56 15.30 -17.90
N ASN A 169 -15.36 16.23 -17.38
CA ASN A 169 -15.98 17.32 -18.14
C ASN A 169 -15.10 18.57 -18.30
N VAL A 170 -13.81 18.49 -17.99
CA VAL A 170 -12.87 19.58 -18.27
C VAL A 170 -12.69 19.72 -19.77
N ILE A 171 -13.33 20.75 -20.34
CA ILE A 171 -13.17 21.20 -21.74
C ILE A 171 -11.67 21.25 -22.06
N ARG A 172 -11.26 20.68 -23.19
CA ARG A 172 -9.86 20.66 -23.65
C ARG A 172 -9.31 22.09 -23.67
N ALA A 173 -8.56 22.44 -22.64
CA ALA A 173 -7.91 23.73 -22.55
C ALA A 173 -6.70 23.73 -23.49
N ASN A 174 -6.67 24.76 -24.36
CA ASN A 174 -5.57 25.30 -25.16
C ASN A 174 -4.44 24.32 -25.60
N HIS A 175 -4.14 24.27 -26.89
CA HIS A 175 -3.10 23.39 -27.44
C HIS A 175 -1.68 23.70 -26.92
N ASN A 176 -1.48 24.83 -26.25
CA ASN A 176 -0.20 25.22 -25.66
C ASN A 176 0.14 24.40 -24.41
N CYS A 177 1.43 24.10 -24.23
CA CYS A 177 1.88 23.38 -23.06
C CYS A 177 1.65 24.19 -21.78
N ILE A 178 0.94 23.64 -20.78
CA ILE A 178 0.72 24.33 -19.50
C ILE A 178 2.01 24.60 -18.70
N GLY A 179 3.09 23.85 -18.98
CA GLY A 179 4.36 24.02 -18.29
C GLY A 179 5.23 25.16 -18.82
N CYS A 180 5.28 25.35 -20.15
CA CYS A 180 6.18 26.32 -20.79
C CYS A 180 5.50 27.29 -21.76
N GLY A 181 4.18 27.19 -21.96
CA GLY A 181 3.39 28.02 -22.88
C GLY A 181 3.60 27.71 -24.36
N ARG A 182 4.58 26.89 -24.74
CA ARG A 182 4.89 26.59 -26.16
C ARG A 182 3.92 25.58 -26.75
N LYS A 183 3.60 25.71 -28.03
CA LYS A 183 2.89 24.69 -28.80
C LYS A 183 3.74 23.40 -28.83
N PRO A 184 3.21 22.23 -28.45
CA PRO A 184 3.88 20.95 -28.64
C PRO A 184 4.17 20.77 -30.15
N GLY A 185 5.37 20.31 -30.50
CA GLY A 185 5.76 20.16 -31.91
C GLY A 185 4.85 19.19 -32.67
N ILE A 186 4.61 19.49 -33.95
CA ILE A 186 3.68 18.78 -34.85
C ILE A 186 4.11 17.31 -35.07
N PHE A 187 5.39 16.99 -34.91
CA PHE A 187 5.96 15.65 -35.03
C PHE A 187 5.80 14.76 -33.78
N VAL A 188 5.14 15.26 -32.73
CA VAL A 188 4.84 14.43 -31.55
C VAL A 188 3.51 13.74 -31.79
N ALA A 189 3.54 12.51 -32.29
CA ALA A 189 2.37 11.67 -32.60
C ALA A 189 1.43 11.40 -31.40
N ASP A 190 1.78 11.89 -30.20
CA ASP A 190 0.98 11.80 -28.98
C ASP A 190 1.11 13.12 -28.20
N ILE A 191 0.25 14.10 -28.46
CA ILE A 191 0.04 15.22 -27.53
C ILE A 191 -0.54 14.61 -26.24
N ARG A 192 0.34 14.27 -25.29
CA ARG A 192 -0.06 13.75 -23.99
C ARG A 192 -0.60 14.90 -23.16
N SER A 193 -1.83 14.76 -22.68
CA SER A 193 -2.42 15.69 -21.74
C SER A 193 -2.10 15.29 -20.30
N CYS A 194 -2.11 16.27 -19.39
CA CYS A 194 -2.06 15.98 -17.97
C CYS A 194 -3.29 15.16 -17.57
N SER A 195 -3.09 14.04 -16.88
CA SER A 195 -4.19 13.16 -16.46
C SER A 195 -5.14 13.81 -15.44
N LEU A 196 -4.70 14.90 -14.77
CA LEU A 196 -5.49 15.64 -13.80
C LEU A 196 -6.16 16.88 -14.43
N CYS A 197 -5.39 17.85 -14.93
CA CYS A 197 -5.95 19.10 -15.47
C CYS A 197 -6.27 19.07 -16.97
N ARG A 198 -5.98 17.97 -17.69
CA ARG A 198 -6.24 17.76 -19.13
C ARG A 198 -5.57 18.72 -20.11
N HIS A 199 -4.71 19.63 -19.65
CA HIS A 199 -3.93 20.52 -20.51
C HIS A 199 -2.79 19.79 -21.23
N ALA A 200 -2.38 20.31 -22.39
CA ALA A 200 -1.28 19.75 -23.19
C ALA A 200 0.08 19.81 -22.48
N LEU A 201 0.93 18.81 -22.73
CA LEU A 201 2.29 18.74 -22.19
C LEU A 201 3.33 18.48 -23.29
N CYS A 202 4.41 19.26 -23.29
CA CYS A 202 5.60 18.93 -24.07
C CYS A 202 6.43 17.84 -23.36
N LEU A 203 7.42 17.29 -24.06
CA LEU A 203 8.29 16.22 -23.56
C LEU A 203 9.04 16.62 -22.28
N SER A 204 9.47 17.87 -22.15
CA SER A 204 10.25 18.36 -21.00
C SER A 204 9.39 18.75 -19.79
N CYS A 205 8.10 19.01 -19.99
CA CYS A 205 7.18 19.44 -18.92
C CYS A 205 6.29 18.31 -18.38
N ARG A 206 6.28 17.14 -19.03
CA ARG A 206 5.52 15.97 -18.56
C ARG A 206 6.32 15.16 -17.54
N LEU A 207 5.66 14.80 -16.44
CA LEU A 207 6.14 13.85 -15.46
C LEU A 207 5.48 12.49 -15.71
N LYS A 208 6.30 11.44 -15.87
CA LYS A 208 5.81 10.07 -15.98
C LYS A 208 5.58 9.50 -14.59
N ILE A 209 4.37 9.02 -14.33
CA ILE A 209 3.98 8.44 -13.05
C ILE A 209 3.38 7.07 -13.31
N GLU A 210 3.67 6.11 -12.43
CA GLU A 210 3.09 4.78 -12.48
C GLU A 210 2.25 4.58 -11.22
N LEU A 211 0.95 4.33 -11.41
CA LEU A 211 0.02 4.01 -10.33
C LEU A 211 -0.39 2.55 -10.41
N GLY A 212 -0.46 1.92 -9.25
CA GLY A 212 -1.03 0.59 -9.08
C GLY A 212 -2.53 0.68 -8.79
N PHE A 213 -3.29 -0.22 -9.40
CA PHE A 213 -4.70 -0.47 -9.14
C PHE A 213 -4.87 -1.96 -8.92
N VAL A 214 -5.80 -2.37 -8.06
CA VAL A 214 -6.12 -3.80 -7.92
C VAL A 214 -7.35 -4.07 -8.76
N GLY A 215 -7.23 -4.99 -9.70
CA GLY A 215 -8.33 -5.39 -10.58
C GLY A 215 -9.36 -6.26 -9.86
N PRO A 216 -10.50 -6.56 -10.49
CA PRO A 216 -11.56 -7.40 -9.92
C PRO A 216 -11.09 -8.80 -9.53
N THR A 217 -10.08 -9.32 -10.24
CA THR A 217 -9.44 -10.61 -10.02
C THR A 217 -8.40 -10.60 -8.88
N GLY A 218 -8.21 -9.46 -8.21
CA GLY A 218 -7.24 -9.31 -7.11
C GLY A 218 -5.78 -9.07 -7.56
N TYR A 219 -5.50 -9.12 -8.87
CA TYR A 219 -4.18 -8.83 -9.42
C TYR A 219 -3.90 -7.32 -9.49
N LEU A 220 -2.62 -6.97 -9.36
CA LEU A 220 -2.13 -5.61 -9.47
C LEU A 220 -2.01 -5.19 -10.95
N ILE A 221 -2.81 -4.21 -11.36
CA ILE A 221 -2.77 -3.56 -12.67
C ILE A 221 -1.97 -2.26 -12.56
N LYS A 222 -0.96 -2.10 -13.41
CA LYS A 222 -0.12 -0.90 -13.46
C LYS A 222 -0.62 0.04 -14.55
N ARG A 223 -0.86 1.30 -14.22
CA ARG A 223 -1.22 2.34 -15.19
C ARG A 223 -0.15 3.42 -15.23
N LYS A 224 0.44 3.62 -16.41
CA LYS A 224 1.34 4.75 -16.67
C LYS A 224 0.52 5.98 -17.05
N LEU A 225 0.83 7.11 -16.43
CA LEU A 225 0.13 8.36 -16.65
C LEU A 225 1.12 9.53 -16.73
N TRP A 226 0.63 10.65 -17.27
CA TRP A 226 1.40 11.88 -17.42
C TRP A 226 0.77 12.99 -16.59
N CYS A 227 1.57 13.68 -15.78
CA CYS A 227 1.14 14.86 -15.03
C CYS A 227 2.01 16.07 -15.33
N CYS A 228 1.44 17.27 -15.25
CA CYS A 228 2.23 18.50 -15.20
C CYS A 228 2.82 18.69 -13.80
N LYS A 229 3.90 19.48 -13.71
CA LYS A 229 4.54 19.81 -12.42
C LYS A 229 3.57 20.45 -11.44
N HIS A 230 2.71 21.36 -11.90
CA HIS A 230 1.73 22.03 -11.05
C HIS A 230 0.74 21.05 -10.38
N CYS A 231 0.16 20.11 -11.13
CA CYS A 231 -0.74 19.09 -10.59
C CYS A 231 -0.01 18.11 -9.67
N TRP A 232 1.25 17.80 -9.96
CA TRP A 232 2.07 17.01 -9.06
C TRP A 232 2.33 17.73 -7.73
N ASP A 233 2.73 19.01 -7.77
CA ASP A 233 2.97 19.82 -6.58
C ASP A 233 1.69 20.01 -5.76
N LYS A 234 0.53 20.17 -6.43
CA LYS A 234 -0.78 20.14 -5.79
C LYS A 234 -0.97 18.83 -5.03
N ALA A 235 -0.73 17.68 -5.67
CA ALA A 235 -0.82 16.38 -5.02
C ALA A 235 0.14 16.24 -3.82
N VAL A 236 1.36 16.76 -3.90
CA VAL A 236 2.32 16.74 -2.78
C VAL A 236 1.80 17.56 -1.59
N ARG A 237 1.24 18.75 -1.85
CA ARG A 237 0.74 19.70 -0.83
C ARG A 237 -0.61 19.32 -0.26
N THR A 238 -1.41 18.49 -0.93
CA THR A 238 -2.66 17.96 -0.37
C THR A 238 -2.42 17.31 1.00
N SER A 239 -3.29 17.57 1.97
CA SER A 239 -3.17 16.98 3.30
C SER A 239 -3.31 15.46 3.23
N SER A 240 -2.32 14.73 3.73
CA SER A 240 -2.41 13.26 3.85
C SER A 240 -3.58 12.84 4.74
N ARG A 241 -3.85 13.63 5.78
CA ARG A 241 -4.91 13.33 6.76
C ARG A 241 -6.27 13.42 6.10
N VAL A 242 -6.56 14.50 5.37
CA VAL A 242 -7.85 14.66 4.66
C VAL A 242 -8.10 13.51 3.69
N VAL A 243 -7.10 13.17 2.87
CA VAL A 243 -7.20 12.04 1.92
C VAL A 243 -7.51 10.73 2.64
N ALA A 244 -6.83 10.46 3.75
CA ALA A 244 -7.04 9.22 4.49
C ALA A 244 -8.39 9.21 5.23
N MET A 245 -8.83 10.34 5.78
CA MET A 245 -10.14 10.48 6.43
C MET A 245 -11.28 10.19 5.46
N GLU A 246 -11.23 10.71 4.23
CA GLU A 246 -12.26 10.45 3.22
C GLU A 246 -12.24 8.99 2.75
N GLU A 247 -11.05 8.40 2.55
CA GLU A 247 -10.91 6.98 2.18
C GLU A 247 -11.64 6.06 3.17
N TYR A 248 -11.62 6.39 4.46
CA TYR A 248 -12.30 5.61 5.51
C TYR A 248 -13.71 6.12 5.85
N GLY A 249 -14.00 7.40 5.64
CA GLY A 249 -15.33 7.99 5.86
C GLY A 249 -16.38 7.48 4.88
N ASP A 250 -16.00 7.29 3.60
CA ASP A 250 -16.90 6.70 2.59
C ASP A 250 -17.14 5.19 2.83
N THR A 251 -16.19 4.49 3.45
CA THR A 251 -16.34 3.06 3.76
C THR A 251 -17.45 2.83 4.80
N SER A 252 -17.54 3.71 5.82
CA SER A 252 -18.62 3.68 6.82
C SER A 252 -20.02 3.96 6.25
N ARG A 253 -20.14 4.70 5.13
CA ARG A 253 -21.43 4.91 4.46
C ARG A 253 -21.91 3.66 3.73
N VAL A 254 -20.98 2.86 3.20
CA VAL A 254 -21.32 1.58 2.54
C VAL A 254 -21.65 0.50 3.57
N GLU A 255 -20.92 0.40 4.68
CA GLU A 255 -21.22 -0.57 5.76
C GLU A 255 -22.51 -0.24 6.52
N SER A 256 -22.83 1.04 6.76
CA SER A 256 -24.09 1.48 7.38
C SER A 256 -25.33 1.04 6.58
N SER A 257 -25.22 0.92 5.25
CA SER A 257 -26.32 0.50 4.40
C SER A 257 -26.62 -1.00 4.45
N ARG A 258 -25.69 -1.82 4.98
CA ARG A 258 -25.82 -3.29 5.02
C ARG A 258 -26.46 -3.85 6.29
N TRP A 259 -26.67 -3.03 7.33
CA TRP A 259 -27.29 -3.48 8.59
C TRP A 259 -28.60 -2.78 8.98
N SER A 260 -29.19 -1.98 8.08
CA SER A 260 -30.48 -1.32 8.37
C SER A 260 -31.71 -2.13 7.91
N SER A 261 -31.53 -3.36 7.41
CA SER A 261 -32.64 -4.16 6.87
C SER A 261 -32.60 -5.62 7.32
N TYR A 262 -32.65 -5.89 8.63
CA TYR A 262 -33.20 -7.14 9.14
C TYR A 262 -33.90 -6.89 10.46
N SER A 263 -35.18 -6.56 10.37
CA SER A 263 -36.12 -6.71 11.47
C SER A 263 -36.20 -8.18 11.87
N ILE A 264 -36.00 -8.43 13.16
CA ILE A 264 -36.16 -9.71 13.82
C ILE A 264 -37.56 -10.26 13.56
N SER A 265 -37.65 -11.40 12.91
CA SER A 265 -38.75 -12.35 13.09
C SER A 265 -38.16 -13.76 13.12
N SER A 266 -38.21 -14.32 14.32
CA SER A 266 -38.02 -15.72 14.67
C SER A 266 -38.64 -16.70 13.67
N LEU A 267 -37.93 -17.80 13.34
CA LEU A 267 -38.42 -19.18 13.46
C LEU A 267 -37.39 -20.23 12.99
N HIS A 268 -37.21 -21.22 13.86
CA HIS A 268 -36.84 -22.63 13.67
C HIS A 268 -35.57 -23.05 12.92
N TYR A 269 -34.65 -23.60 13.72
CA TYR A 269 -33.59 -24.52 13.37
C TYR A 269 -34.16 -25.94 13.17
N PRO A 270 -33.65 -26.71 12.20
CA PRO A 270 -33.34 -28.10 12.49
C PRO A 270 -31.90 -28.46 12.09
N ASP A 271 -31.29 -29.28 12.95
CA ASP A 271 -30.05 -30.01 12.73
C ASP A 271 -30.08 -30.81 11.42
N ARG A 272 -28.91 -30.90 10.75
CA ARG A 272 -28.33 -32.17 10.29
C ARG A 272 -26.93 -32.00 9.65
N ASP A 273 -26.02 -32.81 10.20
CA ASP A 273 -25.00 -33.63 9.55
C ASP A 273 -23.78 -33.00 8.85
N ALA A 274 -22.69 -33.02 9.62
CA ALA A 274 -21.42 -33.69 9.37
C ALA A 274 -21.06 -34.23 7.96
N ALA A 275 -19.75 -34.12 7.69
CA ALA A 275 -18.92 -34.78 6.68
C ALA A 275 -18.77 -34.05 5.33
N MET A 276 -17.56 -33.52 5.10
CA MET A 276 -16.62 -34.04 4.09
C MET A 276 -15.41 -33.10 3.99
N PHE A 277 -14.32 -33.48 4.66
CA PHE A 277 -12.98 -33.09 4.23
C PHE A 277 -12.65 -33.89 2.96
N GLY A 278 -12.27 -33.19 1.89
CA GLY A 278 -11.85 -33.80 0.65
C GLY A 278 -10.84 -32.90 -0.06
N ASN A 279 -9.58 -33.32 0.02
CA ASN A 279 -8.48 -33.10 -0.92
C ASN A 279 -8.34 -31.71 -1.57
N TRP A 280 -7.34 -30.93 -1.12
CA TRP A 280 -6.24 -30.37 -1.93
C TRP A 280 -5.08 -29.99 -1.01
#